data_AF-A0A534LPN7-F1
#
_entry.id   AF-A0A534LPN7-F1
#
_cell.length_a   1.000
_cell.length_b   1.000
_cell.length_c   1.000
_cell.angle_alpha   90.00
_cell.angle_beta   90.00
_cell.angle_gamma   90.00
#
_symmetry.space_group_name_H-M   'P 1'
#
loop_
_entity.id
_entity.type
_entity.pdbx_description
1 polymer ?
#
loop_
_entity_poly.entity_id
_entity_poly.type
_entity_poly.pdbx_seq_one_letter_code
_entity_poly.pdbx_strand_id
1 'polypeptide(L)' 'SQLDWTIVRPPLLTNGPATGRVRGQTGRKDLPHGPYHITRADLAATLLDLATDSQHIRDVLLVSERKQRKASRD' A
#
# COMPACT_ATOMS: atom_id res chain seq x y z
N SER A 1 -10.95 21.22 0.09
CA SER A 1 -10.70 21.19 -1.36
C SER A 1 -11.82 20.40 -2.05
N GLN A 2 -12.17 20.70 -3.29
CA GLN A 2 -13.16 19.96 -4.09
C GLN A 2 -12.56 18.78 -4.85
N LEU A 3 -11.23 18.62 -4.84
CA LEU A 3 -10.52 17.55 -5.54
C LEU A 3 -11.02 16.16 -5.13
N ASP A 4 -11.03 15.24 -6.09
CA ASP A 4 -11.16 13.81 -5.85
C ASP A 4 -9.77 13.28 -5.48
N TRP A 5 -9.43 13.46 -4.20
CA TRP A 5 -8.12 13.11 -3.67
C TRP A 5 -8.10 11.70 -3.11
N THR A 6 -6.94 11.06 -3.19
CA THR A 6 -6.58 9.87 -2.42
C THR A 6 -5.27 10.16 -1.70
N ILE A 7 -5.21 10.00 -0.39
CA ILE A 7 -3.97 10.19 0.38
C ILE A 7 -3.37 8.80 0.67
N VAL A 8 -2.26 8.49 0.02
CA VAL A 8 -1.52 7.24 0.26
C VAL A 8 -0.47 7.44 1.35
N ARG A 9 -0.48 6.58 2.37
CA ARG A 9 0.46 6.64 3.50
C ARG A 9 1.29 5.35 3.57
N PRO A 10 2.50 5.34 2.99
CA PRO A 10 3.43 4.23 3.14
C PRO A 10 4.22 4.33 4.45
N PRO A 11 4.72 3.20 4.99
CA PRO A 11 5.74 3.19 6.04
C PRO A 11 7.14 3.38 5.40
N LEU A 12 8.20 2.80 5.99
CA LEU A 12 9.57 2.94 5.50
C LEU A 12 9.71 2.57 4.01
N LEU A 13 10.31 3.48 3.23
CA LEU A 13 10.56 3.26 1.80
C LEU A 13 11.93 2.61 1.58
N THR A 14 11.93 1.42 0.99
CA THR A 14 13.14 0.69 0.62
C THR A 14 13.42 0.77 -0.88
N ASN A 15 14.68 0.55 -1.27
CA ASN A 15 15.07 0.39 -2.66
C ASN A 15 15.05 -1.10 -3.04
N GLY A 16 14.94 -1.39 -4.34
CA GLY A 16 14.91 -2.74 -4.88
C GLY A 16 13.86 -2.90 -5.99
N PRO A 17 13.84 -4.06 -6.66
CA PRO A 17 12.80 -4.37 -7.63
C PRO A 17 11.42 -4.45 -6.97
N ALA A 18 10.37 -4.27 -7.78
CA ALA A 18 9.01 -4.52 -7.33
C ALA A 18 8.86 -5.97 -6.85
N THR A 19 8.21 -6.14 -5.70
CA THR A 19 7.95 -7.46 -5.12
C THR A 19 6.57 -7.99 -5.50
N GLY A 20 5.66 -7.11 -5.92
CA GLY A 20 4.24 -7.41 -6.17
C GLY A 20 3.47 -7.77 -4.90
N ARG A 21 4.09 -7.70 -3.72
CA ARG A 21 3.46 -8.04 -2.45
C ARG A 21 2.97 -6.77 -1.78
N VAL A 22 1.91 -6.15 -2.29
CA VAL A 22 1.31 -4.96 -1.66
C VAL A 22 0.04 -5.35 -0.90
N ARG A 23 -0.22 -4.67 0.22
CA ARG A 23 -1.53 -4.65 0.87
C ARG A 23 -1.96 -3.22 1.13
N GLY A 24 -3.26 -2.97 1.00
CA GLY A 24 -3.91 -1.71 1.34
C GLY A 24 -4.83 -1.85 2.54
N GLN A 25 -5.02 -0.78 3.30
CA GLN A 25 -6.01 -0.69 4.36
C GLN A 25 -6.54 0.74 4.52
N THR A 26 -7.86 0.86 4.61
CA THR A 26 -8.58 2.13 4.81
C THR A 26 -9.23 2.19 6.19
N GLY A 27 -9.78 3.35 6.57
CA GLY A 27 -10.54 3.52 7.81
C GLY A 27 -9.73 3.37 9.10
N ARG A 28 -8.40 3.46 9.03
CA ARG A 28 -7.50 3.35 10.19
C ARG A 28 -6.48 4.47 10.22
N LYS A 29 -6.07 4.83 11.43
CA LYS A 29 -5.00 5.83 11.65
C LYS A 29 -3.64 5.29 11.22
N ASP A 30 -3.32 4.05 11.62
CA ASP A 30 -2.02 3.42 11.47
C ASP A 30 -2.13 1.94 11.04
N LEU A 31 -1.05 1.38 10.52
CA LEU A 31 -0.96 -0.04 10.15
C LEU A 31 -1.01 -0.92 11.42
N PRO A 32 -1.96 -1.87 11.52
CA PRO A 32 -2.14 -2.66 12.75
C PRO A 32 -1.04 -3.68 13.03
N HIS A 33 -0.30 -4.09 12.01
CA HIS A 33 0.83 -5.01 12.09
C HIS A 33 1.73 -4.80 10.89
N GLY A 34 2.99 -5.24 10.98
CA GLY A 34 3.95 -5.18 9.87
C GLY A 34 3.64 -6.17 8.73
N PRO A 35 4.44 -6.15 7.66
CA PRO A 35 5.68 -5.39 7.49
C PRO A 35 5.49 -3.86 7.48
N TYR A 36 6.40 -3.14 8.14
CA TYR A 36 6.43 -1.67 8.17
C TYR A 36 7.43 -1.11 7.14
N HIS A 37 7.44 -1.70 5.95
CA HIS A 37 8.20 -1.21 4.80
C HIS A 37 7.45 -1.51 3.50
N ILE A 38 7.85 -0.81 2.43
CA ILE A 38 7.44 -1.08 1.04
C ILE A 38 8.57 -0.62 0.11
N THR A 39 8.77 -1.31 -1.01
CA THR A 39 9.73 -0.85 -2.03
C THR A 39 9.19 0.39 -2.75
N ARG A 40 10.07 1.31 -3.16
CA ARG A 40 9.67 2.46 -4.00
C ARG A 40 9.01 2.02 -5.30
N ALA A 41 9.45 0.89 -5.88
CA ALA A 41 8.88 0.32 -7.10
C ALA A 41 7.43 -0.15 -6.90
N ASP A 42 7.15 -0.86 -5.80
CA ASP A 42 5.78 -1.29 -5.47
C ASP A 42 4.87 -0.10 -5.13
N LEU A 43 5.39 0.91 -4.42
CA LEU A 43 4.62 2.13 -4.15
C LEU A 43 4.29 2.88 -5.44
N ALA A 44 5.25 3.04 -6.36
CA ALA A 44 5.01 3.70 -7.63
C ALA A 44 3.94 2.97 -8.47
N ALA A 45 4.01 1.63 -8.54
CA ALA A 45 2.97 0.83 -9.20
C ALA A 45 1.59 1.05 -8.56
N THR A 46 1.53 1.03 -7.22
CA THR A 46 0.27 1.28 -6.48
C THR A 46 -0.31 2.67 -6.78
N LEU A 47 0.53 3.70 -6.88
CA LEU A 47 0.09 5.06 -7.21
C LEU A 47 -0.46 5.15 -8.63
N LEU A 48 0.13 4.43 -9.59
CA LEU A 48 -0.37 4.37 -10.96
C LEU A 48 -1.72 3.65 -11.04
N ASP A 49 -1.88 2.54 -10.31
CA ASP A 49 -3.16 1.83 -10.24
C ASP A 49 -4.25 2.75 -9.68
N LEU A 50 -3.97 3.43 -8.55
CA LEU A 50 -4.91 4.36 -7.91
C LEU A 50 -5.25 5.59 -8.75
N ALA A 51 -4.35 6.03 -9.63
CA ALA A 51 -4.63 7.16 -10.53
C ALA A 51 -5.71 6.81 -11.57
N THR A 52 -5.96 5.52 -11.79
CA THR A 52 -6.97 5.01 -12.75
C THR A 52 -8.20 4.41 -12.08
N ASP A 53 -8.23 4.34 -10.74
CA ASP A 53 -9.30 3.76 -9.94
C ASP A 53 -10.00 4.82 -9.07
N SER A 54 -11.33 4.80 -9.04
CA SER A 54 -12.16 5.70 -8.22
C SER A 54 -12.57 5.12 -6.86
N GLN A 55 -12.17 3.89 -6.53
CA GLN A 55 -12.57 3.21 -5.27
C GLN A 55 -12.16 3.94 -3.98
N HIS A 56 -11.11 4.76 -4.02
CA HIS A 56 -10.53 5.41 -2.84
C HIS A 56 -10.65 6.94 -2.85
N ILE A 57 -11.59 7.48 -3.62
CA ILE A 57 -11.85 8.93 -3.64
C ILE A 57 -12.26 9.40 -2.25
N ARG A 58 -11.60 10.48 -1.80
CA ARG A 58 -11.72 11.10 -0.48
C ARG A 58 -11.39 10.15 0.66
N ASP A 59 -10.46 9.24 0.44
CA ASP A 59 -10.00 8.27 1.44
C ASP A 59 -8.48 8.31 1.68
N VAL A 60 -8.11 7.86 2.87
CA VAL A 60 -6.73 7.63 3.27
C VAL A 60 -6.44 6.14 3.15
N LEU A 61 -5.51 5.80 2.26
CA LEU A 61 -5.08 4.42 2.07
C LEU A 61 -3.69 4.21 2.68
N LEU A 62 -3.62 3.36 3.70
CA LEU A 62 -2.36 2.84 4.23
C LEU A 62 -1.87 1.73 3.30
N VAL A 63 -0.61 1.78 2.85
CA VAL A 63 -0.03 0.75 1.97
C VAL A 63 1.28 0.23 2.53
N SER A 64 1.49 -1.08 2.51
CA SER A 64 2.76 -1.69 2.91
C SER A 64 3.03 -2.97 2.13
N GLU A 65 4.23 -3.54 2.30
CA GLU A 65 4.45 -4.90 1.87
C GLU A 65 3.47 -5.86 2.59
N ARG A 66 3.00 -6.86 1.85
CA ARG A 66 2.21 -7.98 2.35
C ARG A 66 3.14 -9.09 2.80
N LYS A 67 3.01 -9.54 4.05
CA LYS A 67 3.77 -10.68 4.57
C LYS A 67 3.52 -11.91 3.70
N GLN A 68 4.59 -12.58 3.27
CA GLN A 68 4.47 -13.88 2.64
C GLN A 68 3.86 -14.87 3.64
N ARG A 69 2.76 -15.51 3.27
CA ARG A 69 2.22 -16.62 4.07
C ARG A 69 3.23 -17.77 3.96
N LYS A 70 3.67 -18.33 5.09
CA LYS A 70 4.41 -19.60 5.07
C LYS A 70 3.48 -20.64 4.46
N ALA A 71 3.97 -21.39 3.48
CA ALA A 71 3.27 -22.60 3.03
C ALA A 71 3.09 -23.52 4.24
N SER A 72 1.87 -24.05 4.41
CA SER A 72 1.62 -25.10 5.39
C SER A 72 2.62 -26.24 5.13
N ARG A 73 3.33 -26.68 6.17
CA ARG A 73 4.02 -27.95 6.12
C ARG A 73 2.97 -28.99 6.50
N ASP A 74 2.64 -29.85 5.55
CA ASP A 74 1.89 -31.09 5.81
C ASP A 74 2.73 -32.07 6.64
#